data_AF-A0A2V5UHN0-F1
#
_entry.id   AF-A0A2V5UHN0-F1
#
_cell.length_a   1.000
_cell.length_b   1.000
_cell.length_c   1.000
_cell.angle_alpha   90.00
_cell.angle_beta   90.00
_cell.angle_gamma   90.00
#
_symmetry.space_group_name_H-M   'P 1'
#
loop_
_entity.id
_entity.type
_entity.pdbx_description
1 polymer ?
#
loop_
_entity_poly.entity_id
_entity_poly.type
_entity_poly.pdbx_seq_one_letter_code
_entity_poly.pdbx_strand_id
1 'polypeptide(L)'
;MPKRITYFILAVFPIATQISGAVAADTEWDRSVLPRPAQPFEGVAKRTLEGSGAAFIQPVKAPPDAPNILLVLIDDAGFGNPSTFGGPVATPTLDKLAAGGLRYNRFHVTALCSPTRAALLSGRNLVEI
;
A
#
# COMPACT_ATOMS: atom_id res chain seq x y z
N MET A 1 4.48 -38.68 50.04
CA MET A 1 5.68 -39.41 49.58
C MET A 1 6.15 -38.82 48.27
N PRO A 2 7.29 -38.12 48.23
CA PRO A 2 7.83 -37.49 47.03
C PRO A 2 8.62 -38.51 46.19
N LYS A 3 8.29 -38.65 44.90
CA LYS A 3 9.13 -39.40 43.95
C LYS A 3 10.04 -38.43 43.20
N ARG A 4 11.34 -38.51 43.50
CA ARG A 4 12.43 -38.00 42.67
C ARG A 4 12.66 -38.99 41.53
N ILE A 5 12.89 -38.55 40.29
CA ILE A 5 13.72 -39.22 39.27
C ILE A 5 14.21 -38.18 38.24
N THR A 6 15.51 -37.90 38.35
CA THR A 6 16.60 -37.78 37.36
C THR A 6 16.31 -37.30 35.92
N TYR A 7 17.08 -36.27 35.55
CA TYR A 7 17.30 -35.67 34.23
C TYR A 7 17.85 -36.65 33.17
N PHE A 8 17.36 -36.55 31.93
CA PHE A 8 18.07 -36.97 30.72
C PHE A 8 18.40 -35.73 29.89
N ILE A 9 19.68 -35.42 29.78
CA ILE A 9 20.22 -34.44 28.83
C ILE A 9 20.30 -35.14 27.48
N LEU A 10 19.46 -34.74 26.53
CA LEU A 10 19.70 -34.98 25.10
C LEU A 10 20.00 -33.63 24.46
N ALA A 11 21.29 -33.37 24.24
CA ALA A 11 21.74 -32.26 23.42
C ALA A 11 21.41 -32.59 21.96
N VAL A 12 20.38 -31.94 21.43
CA VAL A 12 20.16 -31.84 19.98
C VAL A 12 20.27 -30.37 19.66
N PHE A 13 21.39 -29.98 19.08
CA PHE A 13 21.60 -28.68 18.46
C PHE A 13 20.58 -28.53 17.33
N PRO A 14 19.57 -27.63 17.44
CA PRO A 14 18.89 -27.19 16.25
C PRO A 14 19.86 -26.26 15.54
N ILE A 15 20.26 -26.70 14.35
CA ILE A 15 20.89 -25.91 13.29
C ILE A 15 20.31 -24.50 13.37
N ALA A 16 21.17 -23.51 13.61
CA ALA A 16 20.83 -22.11 13.49
C ALA A 16 20.49 -21.86 12.01
N THR A 17 19.22 -22.07 11.65
CA THR A 17 18.66 -21.41 10.49
C THR A 17 18.70 -19.94 10.84
N GLN A 18 19.71 -19.24 10.32
CA GLN A 18 19.65 -17.80 10.28
C GLN A 18 18.44 -17.46 9.43
N ILE A 19 17.31 -17.21 10.11
CA ILE A 19 16.24 -16.39 9.58
C ILE A 19 16.93 -15.06 9.34
N SER A 20 17.36 -14.85 8.09
CA SER A 20 17.80 -13.55 7.63
C SER A 20 16.62 -12.64 7.91
N GLY A 21 16.74 -11.84 8.96
CA GLY A 21 15.67 -10.97 9.40
C GLY A 21 15.27 -10.11 8.21
N ALA A 22 13.98 -10.15 7.86
CA ALA A 22 13.39 -9.04 7.15
C ALA A 22 13.61 -7.82 8.06
N VAL A 23 14.65 -7.04 7.77
CA VAL A 23 14.83 -5.74 8.40
C VAL A 23 13.58 -4.96 8.02
N ALA A 24 12.81 -4.59 9.03
CA ALA A 24 11.62 -3.79 8.87
C ALA A 24 12.05 -2.44 8.29
N ALA A 25 11.99 -2.30 6.97
CA ALA A 25 12.11 -1.02 6.29
C ALA A 25 10.79 -0.23 6.44
N ASP A 26 10.35 -0.07 7.68
CA ASP A 26 9.45 1.01 8.07
C ASP A 26 10.29 1.92 8.97
N THR A 27 11.25 2.63 8.37
CA THR A 27 11.70 3.87 8.98
C THR A 27 10.42 4.69 9.19
N GLU A 28 10.14 5.06 10.44
CA GLU A 28 9.00 5.90 10.80
C GLU A 28 9.15 7.23 10.06
N TRP A 29 8.64 7.29 8.83
CA TRP A 29 8.74 8.45 7.96
C TRP A 29 7.54 9.33 8.21
N ASP A 30 7.76 10.64 8.20
CA ASP A 30 6.70 11.62 8.42
C ASP A 30 5.67 11.56 7.27
N ARG A 31 4.52 10.96 7.56
CA ARG A 31 3.42 10.77 6.61
C ARG A 31 2.68 12.06 6.25
N SER A 32 3.01 13.20 6.88
CA SER A 32 2.46 14.50 6.53
C SER A 32 3.17 15.17 5.34
N VAL A 33 4.36 14.68 4.96
CA VAL A 33 5.17 15.25 3.87
C VAL A 33 5.15 14.32 2.66
N LEU A 34 4.52 14.75 1.58
CA LEU A 34 4.45 14.01 0.31
C LEU A 34 5.22 14.74 -0.80
N PRO A 35 5.81 14.03 -1.78
CA PRO A 35 5.79 12.57 -1.94
C PRO A 35 6.78 11.85 -1.02
N ARG A 36 6.53 10.56 -0.75
CA ARG A 36 7.44 9.71 0.03
C ARG A 36 8.85 9.72 -0.60
N PRO A 37 9.91 10.00 0.17
CA PRO A 37 11.28 9.99 -0.32
C PRO A 37 11.68 8.63 -0.92
N ALA A 38 12.55 8.66 -1.93
CA ALA A 38 13.14 7.45 -2.49
C ALA A 38 13.89 6.68 -1.40
N GLN A 39 13.57 5.39 -1.26
CA GLN A 39 14.26 4.53 -0.29
C GLN A 39 15.60 4.07 -0.89
N PRO A 40 16.68 4.03 -0.10
CA PRO A 40 17.95 3.46 -0.54
C PRO A 40 17.76 2.01 -0.98
N PHE A 41 18.47 1.59 -2.04
CA PHE A 41 18.54 0.19 -2.40
C PHE A 41 19.47 -0.54 -1.42
N GLU A 42 18.92 -1.44 -0.61
CA GLU A 42 19.68 -2.20 0.39
C GLU A 42 20.28 -3.50 -0.17
N GLY A 43 20.07 -3.79 -1.46
CA GLY A 43 20.59 -4.98 -2.11
C GLY A 43 22.05 -4.81 -2.53
N VAL A 44 22.61 -5.90 -3.05
CA VAL A 44 23.98 -5.90 -3.58
C VAL A 44 23.93 -6.15 -5.07
N ALA A 45 24.28 -5.15 -5.88
CA ALA A 45 24.39 -5.29 -7.33
C ALA A 45 25.84 -5.61 -7.70
N LYS A 46 26.11 -6.83 -8.19
CA LYS A 46 27.40 -7.22 -8.75
C LYS A 46 27.34 -7.32 -10.27
N ARG A 47 28.50 -7.52 -10.89
CA ARG A 47 28.64 -7.68 -12.35
C ARG A 47 27.88 -8.89 -12.89
N THR A 48 27.73 -9.94 -12.08
CA THR A 48 26.98 -11.16 -12.42
C THR A 48 25.87 -11.39 -11.38
N LEU A 49 24.85 -12.18 -11.74
CA LEU A 49 23.80 -12.57 -10.80
C LEU A 49 24.38 -13.32 -9.59
N GLU A 50 25.42 -14.12 -9.83
CA GLU A 50 26.12 -14.86 -8.80
C GLU A 50 26.77 -13.91 -7.78
N GLY A 51 26.29 -13.99 -6.55
CA GLY A 51 26.71 -13.10 -5.46
C GLY A 51 26.03 -11.72 -5.46
N SER A 52 25.08 -11.44 -6.35
CA SER A 52 24.15 -10.33 -6.22
C SER A 52 23.03 -10.68 -5.23
N GLY A 53 22.53 -9.69 -4.50
CA GLY A 53 21.43 -9.82 -3.55
C GLY A 53 20.30 -8.86 -3.89
N ALA A 54 19.08 -9.39 -4.04
CA ALA A 54 17.90 -8.57 -4.25
C ALA A 54 17.46 -7.90 -2.95
N ALA A 55 17.09 -6.61 -3.02
CA ALA A 55 16.27 -5.96 -2.01
C ALA A 55 14.90 -5.68 -2.62
N PHE A 56 13.87 -6.28 -2.02
CA PHE A 56 12.49 -6.12 -2.44
C PHE A 56 11.86 -4.94 -1.70
N ILE A 57 11.06 -4.15 -2.41
CA ILE A 57 10.27 -3.10 -1.79
C ILE A 57 9.24 -3.74 -0.87
N GLN A 58 9.25 -3.35 0.40
CA GLN A 58 8.27 -3.83 1.37
C GLN A 58 6.92 -3.14 1.15
N PRO A 59 5.80 -3.89 1.21
CA PRO A 59 4.48 -3.29 1.18
C PRO A 59 4.30 -2.34 2.37
N VAL A 60 3.72 -1.17 2.11
CA VAL A 60 3.41 -0.20 3.18
C VAL A 60 2.34 -0.80 4.09
N LYS A 61 2.63 -0.87 5.39
CA LYS A 61 1.64 -1.32 6.39
C LYS A 61 0.97 -0.12 7.04
N ALA A 62 -0.34 -0.21 7.22
CA ALA A 62 -1.10 0.77 7.98
C ALA A 62 -0.74 0.66 9.48
N PRO A 63 -0.63 1.80 10.21
CA PRO A 63 -0.46 1.79 11.66
C PRO A 63 -1.58 1.04 12.39
N PRO A 64 -1.34 0.63 13.65
CA PRO A 64 -2.43 0.26 14.55
C PRO A 64 -3.49 1.37 14.59
N ASP A 65 -4.76 0.99 14.62
CA ASP A 65 -5.92 1.89 14.69
C ASP A 65 -6.14 2.84 13.50
N ALA A 66 -5.43 2.63 12.38
CA ALA A 66 -5.72 3.37 11.15
C ALA A 66 -7.12 3.04 10.59
N PRO A 67 -7.87 4.02 10.05
CA PRO A 67 -9.18 3.78 9.48
C PRO A 67 -9.08 2.93 8.20
N ASN A 68 -10.12 2.14 7.94
CA ASN A 68 -10.26 1.45 6.67
C ASN A 68 -10.67 2.45 5.58
N ILE A 69 -9.96 2.43 4.46
CA ILE A 69 -10.25 3.27 3.29
C ILE A 69 -10.76 2.36 2.17
N LEU A 70 -11.96 2.64 1.67
CA LEU A 70 -12.51 2.00 0.47
C LEU A 70 -12.50 3.01 -0.69
N LEU A 71 -11.73 2.70 -1.73
CA LEU A 71 -11.69 3.49 -2.97
C LEU A 71 -12.51 2.78 -4.05
N VAL A 72 -13.60 3.40 -4.48
CA VAL A 72 -14.43 2.94 -5.60
C VAL A 72 -14.14 3.84 -6.81
N LEU A 73 -13.54 3.26 -7.85
CA LEU A 73 -13.28 3.93 -9.12
C LEU A 73 -14.20 3.37 -10.20
N ILE A 74 -14.89 4.27 -10.91
CA ILE A 74 -15.77 3.91 -12.03
C ILE A 74 -15.07 4.34 -13.32
N ASP A 75 -14.87 3.40 -14.24
CA ASP A 75 -14.22 3.68 -15.52
C ASP A 75 -15.20 4.37 -16.49
N ASP A 76 -14.70 5.27 -17.33
CA ASP A 76 -15.46 6.01 -18.35
C ASP A 76 -16.76 6.70 -17.86
N ALA A 77 -16.77 7.17 -16.61
CA ALA A 77 -17.90 7.89 -16.04
C ALA A 77 -17.88 9.38 -16.38
N GLY A 78 -18.81 9.82 -17.23
CA GLY A 78 -19.02 11.25 -17.52
C GLY A 78 -19.64 12.02 -16.34
N PHE A 79 -19.08 13.19 -16.02
CA PHE A 79 -19.54 14.04 -14.90
C PHE A 79 -21.03 14.41 -14.96
N GLY A 80 -21.58 14.62 -16.17
CA GLY A 80 -22.97 15.00 -16.38
C GLY A 80 -23.97 13.83 -16.39
N ASN A 81 -23.53 12.59 -16.19
CA ASN A 81 -24.41 11.42 -16.25
C ASN A 81 -25.18 11.17 -14.95
N PRO A 82 -24.56 11.12 -13.76
CA PRO A 82 -25.25 10.71 -12.53
C PRO A 82 -26.16 11.80 -11.93
N SER A 83 -27.27 11.39 -11.32
CA SER A 83 -28.22 12.26 -10.61
C SER A 83 -27.55 13.06 -9.48
N THR A 84 -26.48 12.53 -8.90
CA THR A 84 -25.68 13.17 -7.84
C THR A 84 -25.08 14.52 -8.26
N PHE A 85 -24.90 14.74 -9.57
CA PHE A 85 -24.45 16.00 -10.16
C PHE A 85 -25.52 16.64 -11.08
N GLY A 86 -26.78 16.19 -11.01
CA GLY A 86 -27.89 16.72 -11.81
C GLY A 86 -28.09 16.03 -13.17
N GLY A 87 -27.41 14.91 -13.41
CA GLY A 87 -27.54 14.12 -14.63
C GLY A 87 -28.80 13.24 -14.67
N PRO A 88 -29.14 12.67 -15.84
CA PRO A 88 -30.35 11.89 -16.04
C PRO A 88 -30.29 10.46 -15.47
N VAL A 89 -29.11 9.94 -15.14
CA VAL A 89 -28.95 8.56 -14.64
C VAL A 89 -29.18 8.53 -13.14
N ALA A 90 -30.22 7.85 -12.69
CA ALA A 90 -30.52 7.70 -11.27
C ALA A 90 -29.42 6.90 -10.55
N THR A 91 -28.75 7.54 -9.59
CA THR A 91 -27.67 6.95 -8.77
C THR A 91 -27.97 7.09 -7.27
N PRO A 92 -29.05 6.46 -6.74
CA PRO A 92 -29.52 6.69 -5.38
C PRO A 92 -28.51 6.30 -4.29
N THR A 93 -27.62 5.34 -4.56
CA THR A 93 -26.54 4.99 -3.63
C THR A 93 -25.48 6.09 -3.55
N LEU A 94 -25.11 6.69 -4.68
CA LEU A 94 -24.17 7.83 -4.71
C LEU A 94 -24.80 9.07 -4.08
N ASP A 95 -26.11 9.29 -4.28
CA ASP A 95 -26.86 10.38 -3.66
C ASP A 95 -26.86 10.28 -2.12
N LYS A 96 -27.06 9.07 -1.58
CA LYS A 96 -26.97 8.82 -0.13
C LYS A 96 -25.57 9.07 0.42
N LEU A 97 -24.54 8.60 -0.28
CA LEU A 97 -23.14 8.83 0.12
C LEU A 97 -22.80 10.33 0.09
N ALA A 98 -23.25 11.05 -0.93
CA ALA A 98 -23.08 12.48 -1.05
C ALA A 98 -23.80 13.29 0.04
N ALA A 99 -24.99 12.86 0.48
CA ALA A 99 -25.74 13.51 1.54
C ALA A 99 -25.06 13.40 2.91
N GLY A 100 -24.30 12.31 3.14
CA GLY A 100 -23.53 12.09 4.37
C GLY A 100 -22.06 12.50 4.28
N GLY A 101 -21.63 13.16 3.19
CA GLY A 101 -20.22 13.38 2.90
C GLY A 101 -19.94 14.64 2.08
N LEU A 102 -18.80 14.63 1.39
CA LEU A 102 -18.34 15.73 0.55
C LEU A 102 -18.50 15.38 -0.93
N ARG A 103 -18.78 16.40 -1.75
CA ARG A 103 -18.80 16.32 -3.21
C ARG A 103 -17.89 17.38 -3.80
N TYR A 104 -17.14 17.01 -4.83
CA TYR A 104 -16.26 17.92 -5.57
C TYR A 104 -16.82 18.15 -6.98
N ASN A 105 -17.07 19.41 -7.32
CA ASN A 105 -17.52 19.84 -8.66
C ASN A 105 -16.36 20.28 -9.58
N ARG A 106 -15.14 20.31 -9.04
CA ARG A 106 -13.90 20.69 -9.74
C ARG A 106 -12.83 19.61 -9.57
N PHE A 107 -13.19 18.38 -9.94
CA PHE A 107 -12.28 17.24 -9.96
C PHE A 107 -11.82 16.99 -11.40
N HIS A 108 -10.51 16.96 -11.62
CA HIS A 108 -9.93 16.83 -12.95
C HIS A 108 -9.15 15.52 -13.07
N VAL A 109 -9.36 14.84 -14.18
CA VAL A 109 -8.64 13.62 -14.58
C VAL A 109 -7.87 13.89 -15.87
N THR A 110 -6.96 12.99 -16.21
CA THR A 110 -6.32 13.04 -17.54
C THR A 110 -7.31 12.55 -18.61
N ALA A 111 -7.04 12.86 -19.88
CA ALA A 111 -7.93 12.50 -20.99
C ALA A 111 -8.04 10.98 -21.27
N LEU A 112 -7.29 10.13 -20.56
CA LEU A 112 -7.26 8.68 -20.76
C LEU A 112 -7.29 7.93 -19.41
N CYS A 113 -7.87 6.73 -19.40
CA CYS A 113 -8.03 5.94 -18.17
C CYS A 113 -6.70 5.50 -17.57
N SER A 114 -5.75 5.04 -18.41
CA SER A 114 -4.43 4.56 -17.96
C SER A 114 -3.63 5.64 -17.22
N PRO A 115 -3.40 6.84 -17.76
CA PRO A 115 -2.69 7.88 -17.03
C PRO A 115 -3.46 8.42 -15.82
N THR A 116 -4.80 8.44 -15.85
CA THR A 116 -5.59 8.78 -14.66
C THR A 116 -5.37 7.78 -13.53
N ARG A 117 -5.37 6.47 -13.83
CA ARG A 117 -5.08 5.42 -12.85
C ARG A 117 -3.63 5.49 -12.36
N ALA A 118 -2.68 5.74 -13.25
CA ALA A 118 -1.28 5.86 -12.87
C ALA A 118 -1.05 7.05 -11.94
N ALA A 119 -1.68 8.20 -12.21
CA ALA A 119 -1.65 9.36 -11.33
C ALA A 119 -2.28 9.08 -9.96
N LEU A 120 -3.43 8.39 -9.94
CA LEU A 120 -4.11 7.99 -8.70
C LEU A 120 -3.25 7.07 -7.82
N LEU A 121 -2.55 6.10 -8.42
CA LEU A 121 -1.73 5.13 -7.69
C LEU A 121 -0.38 5.69 -7.24
N SER A 122 0.21 6.60 -8.02
CA SER A 122 1.54 7.14 -7.74
C SER A 122 1.52 8.49 -7.02
N GLY A 123 0.40 9.20 -7.04
CA GLY A 123 0.29 10.57 -6.56
C GLY A 123 1.05 11.58 -7.44
N ARG A 124 1.45 11.20 -8.65
CA ARG A 124 2.21 12.03 -9.58
C ARG A 124 1.35 12.50 -10.75
N ASN A 125 1.74 13.61 -11.37
CA ASN A 125 1.07 14.07 -12.58
C ASN A 125 1.52 13.24 -13.79
N LEU A 126 0.79 13.34 -14.90
CA LEU A 126 1.09 12.61 -16.14
C LEU A 126 2.51 12.89 -16.70
N VAL A 127 3.09 14.06 -16.44
CA VAL A 127 4.41 14.41 -16.99
C VAL A 127 5.54 13.70 -16.21
N GLU A 128 5.29 13.36 -14.96
CA GLU A 128 6.22 12.70 -14.05
C GLU A 128 6.12 11.16 -14.04
N ILE A 129 5.18 10.60 -14.81
CA ILE A 129 4.91 9.15 -14.92
C ILE A 129 5.31 8.67 -16.31
#